data_AF-A0A8J2TZ49-F1
#
_entry.id   AF-A0A8J2TZ49-F1
#
_cell.length_a   1.000
_cell.length_b   1.000
_cell.length_c   1.000
_cell.angle_alpha   90.00
_cell.angle_beta   90.00
_cell.angle_gamma   90.00
#
_symmetry.space_group_name_H-M   'P 1'
#
loop_
_entity.id
_entity.type
_entity.pdbx_description
1 polymer ?
#
loop_
_entity_poly.entity_id
_entity_poly.type
_entity_poly.pdbx_seq_one_letter_code
_entity_poly.pdbx_strand_id
1 'polypeptide(L)'
;MAQQPDRTLPAGAAVSTGTTGVPARHRNLWNRLVPPSGPAETVQGEALRIAGNIHDGLARHGRADHDHDCRAMLRELPAYLALGTTLPAEEFTEARRIAEALRTGRPAPAERLSDLVARWIARNPAPIPLARPPYRR
;
A
#
# COMPACT_ATOMS: atom_id res chain seq x y z
N MET A 1 19.22 -26.06 -45.70
CA MET A 1 19.18 -27.16 -44.71
C MET A 1 19.94 -26.66 -43.49
N ALA A 2 19.24 -26.26 -42.42
CA ALA A 2 19.15 -26.97 -41.11
C ALA A 2 20.54 -27.12 -40.45
N GLN A 3 20.82 -26.79 -39.18
CA GLN A 3 20.05 -26.59 -37.94
C GLN A 3 20.96 -25.84 -36.90
N GLN A 4 20.36 -25.28 -35.84
CA GLN A 4 20.88 -24.42 -34.75
C GLN A 4 21.67 -25.17 -33.61
N PRO A 5 21.87 -24.62 -32.39
CA PRO A 5 22.71 -23.49 -31.91
C PRO A 5 23.60 -23.84 -30.67
N ASP A 6 24.57 -23.01 -30.24
CA ASP A 6 24.88 -22.88 -28.79
C ASP A 6 25.57 -21.55 -28.40
N ARG A 7 25.30 -21.19 -27.15
CA ARG A 7 25.60 -20.02 -26.31
C ARG A 7 27.02 -19.46 -26.37
N THR A 8 27.10 -18.12 -26.40
CA THR A 8 27.97 -17.39 -25.46
C THR A 8 27.38 -15.99 -25.21
N LEU A 9 27.01 -15.68 -23.96
CA LEU A 9 26.87 -14.30 -23.47
C LEU A 9 28.26 -13.78 -23.10
N PRO A 10 28.51 -12.46 -23.19
CA PRO A 10 28.77 -11.79 -21.92
C PRO A 10 28.14 -10.40 -21.77
N ALA A 11 27.63 -10.22 -20.54
CA ALA A 11 27.65 -9.05 -19.65
C ALA A 11 27.82 -7.64 -20.22
N GLY A 12 26.88 -6.75 -19.84
CA GLY A 12 27.18 -5.32 -19.84
C GLY A 12 25.97 -4.36 -19.85
N ALA A 13 25.00 -4.55 -18.95
CA ALA A 13 24.16 -3.43 -18.52
C ALA A 13 23.49 -3.80 -17.19
N ALA A 14 24.06 -3.32 -16.08
CA ALA A 14 23.40 -3.34 -14.80
C ALA A 14 22.13 -2.48 -14.88
N VAL A 15 20.98 -3.11 -15.10
CA VAL A 15 19.71 -2.49 -14.77
C VAL A 15 19.58 -2.63 -13.25
N SER A 16 19.93 -1.56 -12.55
CA SER A 16 19.55 -1.36 -11.16
C SER A 16 18.02 -1.37 -11.06
N THR A 17 17.43 -2.56 -10.99
CA THR A 17 16.04 -2.75 -10.56
C THR A 17 16.02 -2.70 -9.04
N GLY A 18 16.34 -1.54 -8.48
CA GLY A 18 15.92 -1.17 -7.14
C GLY A 18 14.43 -0.86 -7.13
N THR A 19 13.60 -1.78 -7.64
CA THR A 19 12.15 -1.67 -7.56
C THR A 19 11.73 -2.39 -6.30
N THR A 20 11.85 -1.71 -5.16
CA THR A 20 11.12 -2.10 -3.95
C THR A 20 9.66 -1.73 -4.16
N GLY A 21 9.03 -2.40 -5.14
CA GLY A 21 7.62 -2.25 -5.44
C GLY A 21 6.80 -3.01 -4.42
N VAL A 22 5.60 -2.49 -4.16
CA VAL A 22 4.47 -3.18 -3.55
C VAL A 22 4.55 -4.70 -3.82
N PRO A 23 4.55 -5.57 -2.78
CA PRO A 23 4.65 -7.02 -2.96
C PRO A 23 3.71 -7.49 -4.07
N ALA A 24 4.16 -8.38 -4.97
CA ALA A 24 3.45 -8.73 -6.21
C ALA A 24 1.94 -9.01 -6.03
N ARG A 25 1.58 -9.62 -4.89
CA ARG A 25 0.21 -9.85 -4.39
C ARG A 25 -0.71 -8.62 -4.33
N HIS A 26 -0.17 -7.42 -4.14
CA HIS A 26 -0.92 -6.17 -4.06
C HIS A 26 -0.85 -5.33 -5.34
N ARG A 27 0.01 -5.70 -6.31
CA ARG A 27 0.26 -4.92 -7.52
C ARG A 27 -0.95 -4.86 -8.47
N ASN A 28 -1.74 -5.93 -8.54
CA ASN A 28 -2.96 -5.95 -9.37
C ASN A 28 -4.05 -5.02 -8.80
N LEU A 29 -4.26 -5.04 -7.48
CA LEU A 29 -5.20 -4.13 -6.81
C LEU A 29 -4.74 -2.68 -6.92
N TRP A 30 -3.45 -2.43 -6.76
CA TRP A 30 -2.85 -1.10 -6.87
C TRP A 30 -3.15 -0.46 -8.22
N ASN A 31 -2.81 -1.16 -9.31
CA ASN A 31 -3.00 -0.64 -10.67
C ASN A 31 -4.48 -0.37 -11.02
N ARG A 32 -5.43 -1.01 -10.31
CA ARG A 32 -6.86 -0.87 -10.56
C ARG A 32 -7.52 0.22 -9.72
N LEU A 33 -7.02 0.46 -8.51
CA LEU A 33 -7.72 1.26 -7.50
C LEU A 33 -6.97 2.54 -7.14
N VAL A 34 -5.67 2.62 -7.39
CA VAL A 34 -4.84 3.76 -7.00
C VAL A 34 -4.50 4.58 -8.25
N PRO A 35 -4.92 5.85 -8.34
CA PRO A 35 -4.54 6.72 -9.45
C PRO A 35 -3.03 7.01 -9.40
N PRO A 36 -2.43 7.39 -10.55
CA PRO A 36 -1.01 7.74 -10.61
C PRO A 36 -0.64 8.96 -9.75
N SER A 37 -1.62 9.82 -9.40
CA SER A 37 -1.44 10.94 -8.48
C SER A 37 -2.75 11.30 -7.77
N GLY A 38 -2.62 11.92 -6.60
CA GLY A 38 -3.74 12.40 -5.79
C GLY A 38 -4.52 11.31 -5.04
N PRO A 39 -5.62 11.69 -4.37
CA PRO A 39 -6.52 10.76 -3.70
C PRO A 39 -7.20 9.81 -4.69
N ALA A 40 -7.45 8.58 -4.26
CA ALA A 40 -8.28 7.67 -5.04
C ALA A 40 -9.75 8.11 -5.07
N GLU A 41 -10.49 7.69 -6.09
CA GLU A 41 -11.94 7.97 -6.20
C GLU A 41 -12.77 7.14 -5.21
N THR A 42 -12.18 6.07 -4.67
CA THR A 42 -12.84 5.12 -3.78
C THR A 42 -12.10 4.98 -2.46
N VAL A 43 -12.84 4.67 -1.39
CA VAL A 43 -12.26 4.36 -0.08
C VAL A 43 -11.30 3.16 -0.18
N GLN A 44 -11.61 2.18 -1.03
CA GLN A 44 -10.73 1.03 -1.31
C GLN A 44 -9.39 1.46 -1.90
N GLY A 45 -9.42 2.28 -2.94
CA GLY A 45 -8.20 2.82 -3.53
C GLY A 45 -7.40 3.64 -2.54
N GLU A 46 -8.08 4.43 -1.71
CA GLU A 46 -7.42 5.34 -0.78
C GLU A 46 -6.77 4.58 0.38
N ALA A 47 -7.46 3.61 0.96
CA ALA A 47 -6.88 2.74 1.98
C ALA A 47 -5.65 1.99 1.45
N LEU A 48 -5.71 1.50 0.21
CA LEU A 48 -4.59 0.81 -0.45
C LEU A 48 -3.41 1.75 -0.70
N ARG A 49 -3.67 2.96 -1.19
CA ARG A 49 -2.69 4.01 -1.44
C ARG A 49 -1.93 4.37 -0.17
N ILE A 50 -2.64 4.57 0.94
CA ILE A 50 -2.06 4.90 2.24
C ILE A 50 -1.11 3.78 2.69
N ALA A 51 -1.57 2.53 2.72
CA ALA A 51 -0.75 1.41 3.17
C ALA A 51 0.49 1.19 2.30
N GLY A 52 0.35 1.28 0.97
CA GLY A 52 1.48 1.14 0.05
C GLY A 52 2.50 2.27 0.17
N ASN A 53 2.06 3.52 0.27
CA ASN A 53 2.96 4.67 0.45
C ASN A 53 3.81 4.56 1.72
N ILE A 54 3.23 4.04 2.80
CA ILE A 54 3.94 3.91 4.09
C ILE A 54 4.94 2.76 4.06
N HIS A 55 4.53 1.61 3.52
CA HIS A 55 5.42 0.46 3.35
C HIS A 55 6.64 0.83 2.50
N ASP A 56 6.40 1.49 1.37
CA ASP A 56 7.42 1.92 0.43
C ASP A 56 8.34 3.02 0.99
N GLY A 57 7.76 3.99 1.73
CA GLY A 57 8.53 5.00 2.46
C GLY A 57 9.49 4.39 3.49
N LEU A 58 9.01 3.43 4.28
CA LEU A 58 9.84 2.70 5.24
C LEU A 58 10.94 1.88 4.55
N ALA A 59 10.61 1.19 3.46
CA ALA A 59 11.55 0.34 2.73
C ALA A 59 12.68 1.14 2.07
N ARG A 60 12.39 2.35 1.55
CA ARG A 60 13.40 3.20 0.90
C ARG A 60 14.25 4.02 1.87
N HIS A 61 13.64 4.54 2.93
CA HIS A 61 14.29 5.55 3.77
C HIS A 61 14.54 5.08 5.21
N GLY A 62 14.17 3.84 5.56
CA GLY A 62 14.29 3.29 6.92
C GLY A 62 13.33 3.92 7.94
N ARG A 63 12.56 4.93 7.52
CA ARG A 63 11.47 5.59 8.22
C ARG A 63 10.44 6.01 7.17
N ALA A 64 9.15 6.00 7.51
CA ALA A 64 8.22 6.78 6.70
C ALA A 64 8.70 8.23 6.73
N ASP A 65 8.60 8.98 5.63
CA ASP A 65 8.69 10.43 5.72
C ASP A 65 7.47 10.86 6.52
N HIS A 66 7.67 11.04 7.84
CA HIS A 66 6.66 11.42 8.83
C HIS A 66 6.29 12.88 8.65
N ASP A 67 6.00 13.29 7.42
CA ASP A 67 5.42 14.59 7.18
C ASP A 67 3.98 14.61 7.75
N HIS A 68 3.47 15.82 7.99
CA HIS A 68 2.13 16.08 8.49
C HIS A 68 1.07 15.28 7.73
N ASP A 69 1.17 15.23 6.40
CA ASP A 69 0.19 14.55 5.56
C ASP A 69 0.24 13.02 5.69
N CYS A 70 1.42 12.43 5.92
CA CYS A 70 1.53 11.00 6.24
C CYS A 70 0.82 10.65 7.56
N ARG A 71 0.96 11.51 8.56
CA ARG A 71 0.25 11.31 9.84
C ARG A 71 -1.26 11.48 9.70
N ALA A 72 -1.70 12.44 8.88
CA ALA A 72 -3.11 12.65 8.60
C ALA A 72 -3.71 11.43 7.89
N MET A 73 -3.05 10.90 6.87
CA MET A 73 -3.46 9.68 6.18
C MET A 73 -3.60 8.48 7.13
N LEU A 74 -2.58 8.24 7.97
CA LEU A 74 -2.61 7.16 8.97
C LEU A 74 -3.72 7.31 10.01
N ARG A 75 -4.09 8.55 10.34
CA ARG A 75 -5.19 8.85 11.26
C ARG A 75 -6.54 8.47 10.66
N GLU A 76 -6.74 8.70 9.35
CA GLU A 76 -8.02 8.40 8.68
C GLU A 76 -8.19 6.92 8.31
N LEU A 77 -7.08 6.17 8.15
CA LEU A 77 -7.13 4.77 7.70
C LEU A 77 -8.07 3.87 8.54
N PRO A 78 -8.07 3.91 9.89
CA PRO A 78 -9.05 3.17 10.67
C PRO A 78 -10.52 3.51 10.39
N ALA A 79 -10.82 4.77 10.08
CA ALA A 79 -12.17 5.20 9.75
C ALA A 79 -12.61 4.60 8.42
N TYR A 80 -11.71 4.54 7.43
CA TYR A 80 -11.96 3.85 6.16
C TYR A 80 -12.23 2.36 6.35
N LEU A 81 -11.43 1.68 7.17
CA LEU A 81 -11.59 0.24 7.45
C LEU A 81 -12.85 -0.10 8.26
N ALA A 82 -13.47 0.90 8.89
CA ALA A 82 -14.75 0.74 9.59
C ALA A 82 -15.96 0.84 8.65
N LEU A 83 -15.78 1.27 7.41
CA LEU A 83 -16.86 1.37 6.42
C LEU A 83 -17.20 0.00 5.83
N GLY A 84 -18.46 -0.15 5.43
CA GLY A 84 -19.00 -1.38 4.84
C GLY A 84 -18.90 -2.57 5.80
N THR A 85 -18.42 -3.70 5.28
CA THR A 85 -18.13 -4.91 6.05
C THR A 85 -16.73 -4.81 6.66
N THR A 86 -16.66 -4.45 7.94
CA THR A 86 -15.39 -4.36 8.67
C THR A 86 -14.65 -5.71 8.76
N LEU A 87 -13.37 -5.63 9.13
CA LEU A 87 -12.55 -6.78 9.49
C LEU A 87 -13.06 -7.45 10.77
N PRO A 88 -12.74 -8.75 11.01
CA PRO A 88 -12.87 -9.35 12.33
C PRO A 88 -12.28 -8.46 13.42
N ALA A 89 -12.90 -8.44 14.61
CA ALA A 89 -12.57 -7.49 15.67
C ALA A 89 -11.08 -7.47 16.05
N GLU A 90 -10.43 -8.65 16.07
CA GLU A 90 -9.00 -8.78 16.35
C GLU A 90 -8.13 -8.14 15.26
N GLU A 91 -8.44 -8.42 13.99
CA GLU A 91 -7.74 -7.86 12.82
C GLU A 91 -7.96 -6.34 12.71
N PHE A 92 -9.16 -5.86 13.00
CA PHE A 92 -9.45 -4.43 13.04
C PHE A 92 -8.67 -3.74 14.16
N THR A 93 -8.60 -4.35 15.34
CA THR A 93 -7.81 -3.85 16.47
C THR A 93 -6.32 -3.84 16.15
N GLU A 94 -5.82 -4.88 15.48
CA GLU A 94 -4.44 -4.96 15.00
C GLU A 94 -4.14 -3.83 14.01
N ALA A 95 -5.00 -3.62 13.00
CA ALA A 95 -4.84 -2.54 12.03
C ALA A 95 -4.75 -1.16 12.70
N ARG A 96 -5.61 -0.90 13.69
CA ARG A 96 -5.60 0.34 14.49
C ARG A 96 -4.28 0.54 15.24
N ARG A 97 -3.78 -0.52 15.88
CA ARG A 97 -2.52 -0.47 16.64
C ARG A 97 -1.33 -0.20 15.73
N ILE A 98 -1.26 -0.87 14.57
CA ILE A 98 -0.18 -0.67 13.62
C ILE A 98 -0.24 0.75 13.04
N ALA A 99 -1.41 1.21 12.60
CA ALA A 99 -1.58 2.55 12.06
C ALA A 99 -1.15 3.63 13.06
N GLU A 100 -1.53 3.48 14.33
CA GLU A 100 -1.16 4.41 15.41
C GLU A 100 0.35 4.39 15.71
N ALA A 101 0.97 3.21 15.74
CA ALA A 101 2.41 3.09 15.94
C ALA A 101 3.19 3.78 14.81
N LEU A 102 2.81 3.53 13.56
CA LEU A 102 3.41 4.20 12.40
C LEU A 102 3.16 5.71 12.42
N ARG A 103 1.98 6.16 12.86
CA ARG A 103 1.63 7.59 12.95
C ARG A 103 2.49 8.33 13.95
N THR A 104 2.87 7.65 15.04
CA THR A 104 3.69 8.18 16.13
C THR A 104 5.19 7.94 15.94
N GLY A 105 5.60 7.38 14.79
CA GLY A 105 7.01 7.09 14.49
C GLY A 105 7.58 5.89 15.22
N ARG A 106 6.72 5.07 15.84
CA ARG A 106 7.14 3.80 16.46
C ARG A 106 7.27 2.73 15.38
N PRO A 107 8.29 1.85 15.48
CA PRO A 107 8.40 0.70 14.60
C PRO A 107 7.15 -0.18 14.65
N ALA A 108 6.63 -0.57 13.49
CA ALA A 108 5.48 -1.46 13.36
C ALA A 108 5.48 -2.15 11.99
N PRO A 109 4.81 -3.31 11.85
CA PRO A 109 4.83 -4.09 10.61
C PRO A 109 3.92 -3.46 9.53
N ALA A 110 4.49 -2.63 8.65
CA ALA A 110 3.74 -1.94 7.59
C ALA A 110 3.26 -2.88 6.48
N GLU A 111 3.99 -3.97 6.25
CA GLU A 111 3.53 -5.09 5.40
C GLU A 111 2.25 -5.68 5.96
N ARG A 112 2.17 -5.93 7.27
CA ARG A 112 0.97 -6.46 7.91
C ARG A 112 -0.21 -5.49 7.78
N LEU A 113 0.02 -4.19 7.89
CA LEU A 113 -1.02 -3.18 7.63
C LEU A 113 -1.56 -3.28 6.19
N SER A 114 -0.67 -3.45 5.22
CA SER A 114 -1.05 -3.64 3.81
C SER A 114 -1.90 -4.90 3.61
N ASP A 115 -1.58 -5.98 4.31
CA ASP A 115 -2.34 -7.24 4.27
C ASP A 115 -3.77 -7.05 4.79
N LEU A 116 -3.91 -6.37 5.92
CA LEU A 116 -5.19 -6.10 6.56
C LEU A 116 -6.08 -5.22 5.67
N VAL A 117 -5.50 -4.21 5.03
CA VAL A 117 -6.21 -3.40 4.02
C VAL A 117 -6.69 -4.25 2.86
N ALA A 118 -5.84 -5.13 2.30
CA ALA A 118 -6.25 -5.99 1.20
C ALA A 118 -7.39 -6.94 1.57
N ARG A 119 -7.36 -7.50 2.80
CA ARG A 119 -8.45 -8.32 3.35
C ARG A 119 -9.75 -7.52 3.48
N TRP A 120 -9.68 -6.29 3.95
CA TRP A 120 -10.86 -5.42 4.04
C TRP A 120 -11.43 -5.12 2.65
N ILE A 121 -10.59 -4.82 1.65
CA ILE A 121 -11.03 -4.62 0.26
C ILE A 121 -11.73 -5.86 -0.29
N ALA A 122 -11.21 -7.06 -0.03
CA ALA A 122 -11.83 -8.31 -0.47
C ALA A 122 -13.23 -8.55 0.13
N ARG A 123 -13.49 -8.01 1.34
CA ARG A 123 -14.81 -8.02 1.99
C ARG A 123 -15.75 -6.92 1.48
N ASN A 124 -15.22 -5.92 0.77
CA ASN A 124 -15.94 -4.76 0.27
C ASN A 124 -15.72 -4.56 -1.23
N PRO A 125 -16.16 -5.52 -2.08
CA PRO A 125 -15.91 -5.47 -3.52
C PRO A 125 -16.71 -4.37 -4.24
N ALA A 126 -17.82 -3.91 -3.65
CA ALA A 126 -18.59 -2.79 -4.17
C ALA A 126 -17.88 -1.46 -3.85
N PRO A 127 -17.55 -0.62 -4.85
CA PRO A 127 -16.87 0.65 -4.62
C PRO A 127 -17.61 1.55 -3.63
N ILE A 128 -16.88 2.07 -2.64
CA ILE A 128 -17.40 3.09 -1.71
C ILE A 128 -16.82 4.44 -2.17
N PRO A 129 -17.65 5.41 -2.57
CA PRO A 129 -17.18 6.74 -2.97
C PRO A 129 -16.36 7.40 -1.86
N LEU A 130 -15.20 7.94 -2.19
CA LEU A 130 -14.40 8.71 -1.24
C LEU A 130 -14.92 10.15 -1.18
N ALA A 131 -15.36 10.60 0.00
CA ALA A 131 -15.55 12.02 0.27
C ALA A 131 -14.19 12.72 0.34
N ARG A 132 -14.12 14.01 -0.03
CA ARG A 132 -12.86 14.77 -0.07
C ARG A 132 -12.03 14.55 1.21
N PRO A 133 -10.82 13.96 1.12
CA PRO A 133 -10.04 13.67 2.30
C PRO A 133 -9.48 14.95 2.95
N PRO A 134 -9.22 14.95 4.27
CA PRO A 134 -8.74 16.12 5.00
C PRO A 134 -7.22 16.38 4.84
N TYR A 135 -6.59 15.85 3.80
CA TYR A 135 -5.15 15.95 3.52
C TYR A 135 -4.90 16.17 2.02
N ARG A 136 -3.69 16.62 1.63
CA ARG A 136 -3.41 17.14 0.28
C ARG A 136 -2.69 16.18 -0.69
N ARG A 137 -2.33 14.97 -0.25
CA ARG A 137 -1.47 14.03 -0.98
C ARG A 137 -2.16 13.20 -2.04
#